data_AF-A0A7K3GNS0-F1
#
_entry.id   AF-A0A7K3GNS0-F1
#
_cell.length_a   1.000
_cell.length_b   1.000
_cell.length_c   1.000
_cell.angle_alpha   90.00
_cell.angle_beta   90.00
_cell.angle_gamma   90.00
#
_symmetry.space_group_name_H-M   'P 1'
#
loop_
_entity.id
_entity.type
_entity.pdbx_description
1 polymer ?
#
loop_
_entity_poly.entity_id
_entity_poly.type
_entity_poly.pdbx_seq_one_letter_code
_entity_poly.pdbx_strand_id
1 'polypeptide(L)'
;PDEYVERAMFSLEGGQAAAARLLERGVTGIICASDPLALGAVRAARRRGLHVPHDVSVIGYDDSAFMTCTEPPLTTVRQPIEAMGRAAVDLLCAQIQGTEVPHGELLFEPELVVRGSTAQPSAA
;
A
#
# COMPACT_ATOMS: atom_id res chain seq x y z
N PRO A 1 -1.12 -3.79 -19.34
CA PRO A 1 -1.16 -4.30 -17.94
C PRO A 1 0.22 -4.32 -17.28
N ASP A 2 1.18 -5.09 -17.82
CA ASP A 2 2.54 -5.18 -17.26
C ASP A 2 3.35 -3.90 -17.48
N GLU A 3 3.04 -3.15 -18.54
CA GLU A 3 3.67 -1.85 -18.83
C GLU A 3 3.38 -0.78 -17.78
N TYR A 4 2.41 -0.97 -16.89
CA TYR A 4 2.11 -0.08 -15.76
C TYR A 4 2.55 -0.67 -14.41
N VAL A 5 3.40 -1.70 -14.44
CA VAL A 5 3.99 -2.31 -13.26
C VAL A 5 5.43 -1.85 -13.12
N GLU A 6 5.73 -1.23 -11.98
CA GLU A 6 7.09 -0.87 -11.61
C GLU A 6 7.50 -1.63 -10.36
N ARG A 7 8.72 -2.18 -10.37
CA ARG A 7 9.31 -2.86 -9.22
C ARG A 7 10.26 -1.90 -8.50
N ALA A 8 10.17 -1.86 -7.19
CA ALA A 8 11.02 -1.05 -6.34
C ALA A 8 11.22 -1.73 -4.98
N MET A 9 12.30 -1.34 -4.30
CA MET A 9 12.46 -1.63 -2.88
C MET A 9 11.36 -0.92 -2.08
N PHE A 10 10.91 -1.52 -0.97
CA PHE A 10 9.94 -0.93 -0.04
C PHE A 10 10.53 0.27 0.73
N SER A 11 10.86 1.33 0.01
CA SER A 11 11.41 2.58 0.54
C SER A 11 10.76 3.79 -0.12
N LEU A 12 10.92 4.95 0.52
CA LEU A 12 10.43 6.22 0.00
C LEU A 12 11.06 6.53 -1.36
N GLU A 13 12.37 6.34 -1.49
CA GLU A 13 13.13 6.61 -2.71
C GLU A 13 12.73 5.67 -3.85
N GLY A 14 12.52 4.39 -3.51
CA GLY A 14 12.02 3.38 -4.45
C GLY A 14 10.65 3.76 -5.00
N GLY A 15 9.72 4.14 -4.11
CA GLY A 15 8.38 4.62 -4.48
C GLY A 15 8.43 5.87 -5.34
N GLN A 16 9.29 6.83 -4.99
CA GLN A 16 9.44 8.07 -5.76
C GLN A 16 9.94 7.80 -7.18
N ALA A 17 10.96 6.96 -7.33
CA ALA A 17 11.54 6.64 -8.64
C ALA A 17 10.57 5.83 -9.53
N ALA A 18 9.88 4.84 -8.96
CA ALA A 18 8.89 4.04 -9.67
C ALA A 18 7.69 4.88 -10.10
N ALA A 19 7.12 5.67 -9.18
CA ALA A 19 5.99 6.52 -9.48
C ALA A 19 6.31 7.57 -10.54
N ALA A 20 7.52 8.16 -10.55
CA ALA A 20 7.94 9.08 -11.59
C ALA A 20 7.83 8.45 -13.00
N ARG A 21 8.27 7.20 -13.18
CA ARG A 21 8.16 6.49 -14.47
C ARG A 21 6.70 6.22 -14.85
N LEU A 22 5.86 5.82 -13.89
CA LEU A 22 4.43 5.62 -14.15
C LEU A 22 3.72 6.92 -14.55
N LEU A 23 4.05 8.02 -13.86
CA LEU A 23 3.49 9.34 -14.14
C LEU A 23 3.90 9.86 -15.54
N GLU A 24 5.06 9.46 -16.09
CA GLU A 24 5.43 9.79 -17.49
C GLU A 24 4.51 9.12 -18.50
N ARG A 25 3.90 8.00 -18.12
CA ARG A 25 2.95 7.25 -18.95
C ARG A 25 1.52 7.75 -18.81
N GLY A 26 1.29 8.82 -18.05
CA GLY A 26 -0.03 9.46 -17.91
C GLY A 26 -1.03 8.68 -17.06
N VAL A 27 -0.57 7.87 -16.11
CA VAL A 27 -1.48 7.19 -15.18
C VAL A 27 -2.22 8.19 -14.28
N THR A 28 -3.51 7.94 -14.03
CA THR A 28 -4.33 8.74 -13.10
C THR A 28 -4.43 8.11 -11.72
N GLY A 29 -3.84 6.94 -11.51
CA GLY A 29 -3.86 6.21 -10.25
C GLY A 29 -2.64 5.32 -10.08
N ILE A 30 -2.13 5.22 -8.85
CA ILE A 30 -1.02 4.34 -8.48
C ILE A 30 -1.43 3.52 -7.26
N ILE A 31 -1.30 2.20 -7.35
CA ILE A 31 -1.44 1.28 -6.22
C ILE A 31 -0.03 0.89 -5.77
N CYS A 32 0.27 1.17 -4.51
CA CYS A 32 1.57 0.91 -3.92
C CYS A 32 1.49 -0.28 -2.96
N ALA A 33 2.50 -1.15 -3.01
CA ALA A 33 2.56 -2.36 -2.20
C ALA A 33 3.04 -2.14 -0.76
N SER A 34 3.26 -0.89 -0.33
CA SER A 34 3.54 -0.52 1.06
C SER A 34 3.36 0.99 1.26
N ASP A 35 3.19 1.42 2.51
CA ASP A 35 3.07 2.83 2.86
C ASP A 35 4.31 3.67 2.47
N PRO A 36 5.58 3.24 2.66
CA PRO A 36 6.75 3.98 2.17
C PRO A 36 6.74 4.21 0.66
N LEU A 37 6.32 3.21 -0.12
CA LEU A 37 6.18 3.34 -1.57
C LEU A 37 5.12 4.40 -1.92
N ALA A 38 3.98 4.37 -1.23
CA ALA A 38 2.88 5.31 -1.43
C ALA A 38 3.30 6.76 -1.11
N LEU A 39 4.01 6.98 0.00
CA LEU A 39 4.57 8.29 0.34
C LEU A 39 5.58 8.76 -0.72
N GLY A 40 6.40 7.84 -1.23
CA GLY A 40 7.29 8.10 -2.37
C GLY A 40 6.51 8.55 -3.61
N ALA A 41 5.39 7.88 -3.91
CA ALA A 41 4.52 8.20 -5.04
C ALA A 41 3.86 9.59 -4.89
N VAL A 42 3.33 9.91 -3.71
CA VAL A 42 2.81 11.26 -3.40
C VAL A 42 3.89 12.32 -3.59
N ARG A 43 5.12 12.03 -3.14
CA ARG A 43 6.26 12.94 -3.32
C ARG A 43 6.63 13.12 -4.79
N ALA A 44 6.58 12.06 -5.59
CA ALA A 44 6.85 12.12 -7.03
C ALA A 44 5.80 12.96 -7.76
N ALA A 45 4.52 12.77 -7.45
CA ALA A 45 3.42 13.57 -8.00
C ALA A 45 3.61 15.06 -7.68
N ARG A 46 3.84 15.40 -6.40
CA ARG A 46 4.09 16.78 -5.96
C ARG A 46 5.29 17.42 -6.66
N ARG A 47 6.39 16.68 -6.85
CA ARG A 47 7.58 17.19 -7.57
C ARG A 47 7.31 17.54 -9.04
N ARG A 48 6.23 16.99 -9.62
CA ARG A 48 5.78 17.28 -10.98
C ARG A 48 4.67 18.33 -11.03
N GLY A 49 4.32 18.94 -9.90
CA GLY A 49 3.20 19.87 -9.82
C GLY A 49 1.83 19.21 -9.90
N LEU A 50 1.75 17.88 -9.75
CA LEU A 50 0.49 17.14 -9.72
C LEU A 50 -0.05 17.09 -8.28
N HIS A 51 -1.35 17.27 -8.13
CA HIS A 51 -2.09 17.18 -6.88
C HIS A 51 -2.59 15.76 -6.67
N VAL A 52 -2.32 15.23 -5.47
CA VAL A 52 -3.01 14.03 -4.97
C VAL A 52 -4.17 14.54 -4.12
N PRO A 53 -5.44 14.14 -4.38
CA PRO A 53 -5.85 13.06 -5.30
C PRO A 53 -6.29 13.52 -6.70
N HIS A 54 -6.36 14.83 -6.97
CA HIS A 54 -7.09 15.38 -8.11
C HIS A 54 -6.49 15.02 -9.48
N ASP A 55 -5.17 15.08 -9.60
CA ASP A 55 -4.45 14.75 -10.84
C ASP A 55 -4.03 13.27 -10.85
N VAL A 56 -3.67 12.72 -9.69
CA VAL A 56 -3.33 11.31 -9.51
C VAL A 56 -3.78 10.80 -8.14
N SER A 57 -4.53 9.70 -8.15
CA SER A 57 -4.89 8.96 -6.94
C SER A 57 -3.76 8.04 -6.50
N VAL A 58 -3.56 7.90 -5.19
CA VAL A 58 -2.56 7.00 -4.60
C VAL A 58 -3.20 6.12 -3.54
N ILE A 59 -3.02 4.80 -3.66
CA ILE A 59 -3.42 3.82 -2.65
C ILE A 59 -2.15 3.22 -2.05
N GLY A 60 -2.07 3.20 -0.72
CA GLY A 60 -1.04 2.49 0.04
C GLY A 60 -1.46 1.08 0.46
N TYR A 61 -0.61 0.48 1.29
CA TYR A 61 -0.79 -0.86 1.83
C TYR A 61 -0.13 -0.89 3.23
N ASP A 62 -0.79 -1.54 4.20
CA ASP A 62 -0.43 -1.74 5.62
C ASP A 62 -1.25 -0.91 6.62
N ASP A 63 -1.55 0.37 6.33
CA ASP A 63 -2.16 1.31 7.29
C ASP A 63 -1.28 1.56 8.54
N SER A 64 0.01 1.77 8.30
CA SER A 64 1.02 2.04 9.31
C SER A 64 0.68 3.29 10.13
N ALA A 65 1.28 3.35 11.33
CA ALA A 65 1.14 4.52 12.18
C ALA A 65 1.42 5.82 11.42
N PHE A 66 0.61 6.84 11.71
CA PHE A 66 0.70 8.19 11.15
C PHE A 66 0.32 8.34 9.67
N MET A 67 -0.17 7.30 8.98
CA MET A 67 -0.74 7.47 7.62
C MET A 67 -2.00 8.35 7.59
N THR A 68 -2.66 8.52 8.74
CA THR A 68 -3.73 9.49 8.93
C THR A 68 -3.24 10.94 9.07
N CYS A 69 -1.96 11.15 9.37
CA CYS A 69 -1.35 12.46 9.58
C CYS A 69 -0.64 13.00 8.33
N THR A 70 -0.62 12.24 7.24
CA THR A 70 -0.05 12.68 5.96
C THR A 70 -1.00 13.69 5.31
N GLU A 71 -0.47 14.50 4.40
CA GLU A 71 -1.27 15.42 3.60
C GLU A 71 -1.08 15.06 2.11
N PRO A 72 -2.12 14.55 1.40
CA PRO A 72 -3.41 14.14 1.95
C PRO A 72 -3.30 12.88 2.84
N PRO A 73 -4.27 12.61 3.73
CA PRO A 73 -4.35 11.36 4.48
C PRO A 73 -4.46 10.16 3.52
N LEU A 74 -3.65 9.12 3.73
CA LEU A 74 -3.46 8.07 2.74
C LEU A 74 -4.59 7.01 2.76
N THR A 75 -5.28 6.84 1.64
CA THR A 75 -6.14 5.67 1.37
C THR A 75 -5.27 4.43 1.27
N THR A 76 -5.65 3.34 1.95
CA THR A 76 -4.77 2.17 2.08
C THR A 76 -5.56 0.87 2.23
N VAL A 77 -4.93 -0.25 1.92
CA VAL A 77 -5.42 -1.58 2.28
C VAL A 77 -4.78 -1.97 3.62
N ARG A 78 -5.59 -1.99 4.68
CA ARG A 78 -5.19 -2.40 6.03
C ARG A 78 -5.21 -3.91 6.15
N GLN A 79 -4.09 -4.47 6.61
CA GLN A 79 -3.98 -5.89 6.89
C GLN A 79 -4.24 -6.18 8.38
N PRO A 80 -4.91 -7.29 8.75
CA PRO A 80 -5.14 -7.67 10.14
C PRO A 80 -3.89 -8.30 10.77
N ILE A 81 -2.78 -7.55 10.81
CA ILE A 81 -1.45 -8.06 11.22
C ILE A 81 -1.42 -8.62 12.64
N GLU A 82 -2.26 -8.12 13.55
CA GLU A 82 -2.36 -8.64 14.92
C GLU A 82 -2.96 -10.06 14.93
N ALA A 83 -4.04 -10.29 14.20
CA ALA A 83 -4.66 -11.60 14.08
C ALA A 83 -3.74 -12.59 13.37
N MET A 84 -3.03 -12.14 12.31
CA MET A 84 -2.03 -12.95 11.61
C MET A 84 -0.88 -13.36 12.53
N GLY A 85 -0.32 -12.40 13.28
CA GLY A 85 0.75 -12.66 14.23
C GLY A 85 0.31 -13.58 15.37
N ARG A 86 -0.92 -13.40 15.87
CA ARG A 86 -1.50 -14.28 16.90
C ARG A 86 -1.59 -15.72 16.41
N ALA A 87 -2.18 -15.92 15.23
CA ALA A 87 -2.32 -17.25 14.64
C ALA A 87 -0.96 -17.91 14.39
N ALA A 88 0.03 -17.16 13.89
CA ALA A 88 1.37 -17.69 13.65
C ALA A 88 2.04 -18.17 14.96
N VAL A 89 1.95 -17.38 16.04
CA VAL A 89 2.52 -17.76 17.34
C VAL A 89 1.76 -18.95 17.94
N ASP A 90 0.43 -18.99 17.85
CA ASP A 90 -0.37 -20.09 18.38
C ASP A 90 -0.06 -21.41 17.69
N LEU A 91 0.07 -21.41 16.37
CA LEU A 91 0.47 -22.58 15.61
C LEU A 91 1.88 -23.04 16.00
N LEU A 92 2.84 -22.12 16.14
CA LEU A 92 4.19 -22.45 16.57
C LEU A 92 4.21 -23.06 17.98
N CYS A 93 3.48 -22.47 18.93
CA CYS A 93 3.38 -22.99 20.29
C CYS A 93 2.75 -24.39 20.31
N ALA A 94 1.69 -24.63 19.55
CA ALA A 94 1.06 -25.93 19.42
C ALA A 94 2.02 -26.98 18.86
N GLN A 95 2.80 -26.64 17.83
CA GLN A 95 3.84 -27.52 17.28
C GLN A 95 4.92 -27.87 18.31
N ILE A 96 5.40 -26.88 19.07
CA ILE A 96 6.42 -27.10 20.13
C ILE A 96 5.90 -28.06 21.20
N GLN A 97 4.59 -28.02 21.49
CA GLN A 97 3.93 -28.91 22.45
C GLN A 97 3.62 -30.31 21.88
N GLY A 98 3.99 -30.59 20.63
CA GLY A 98 3.70 -31.85 19.96
C GLY A 98 2.23 -32.01 19.53
N THR A 99 1.48 -30.90 19.47
CA THR A 99 0.12 -30.90 18.92
C THR A 99 0.21 -30.86 17.40
N GLU A 100 -0.56 -31.71 16.73
CA GLU A 100 -0.71 -31.65 15.28
C GLU A 100 -1.42 -30.35 14.90
N VAL A 101 -0.81 -29.60 13.98
CA VAL A 101 -1.37 -28.32 13.50
C VAL A 101 -1.76 -28.43 12.03
N PRO A 102 -2.75 -27.64 11.58
CA PRO A 102 -3.09 -27.60 10.16
C PRO A 102 -1.88 -27.26 9.30
N HIS A 103 -1.64 -28.08 8.28
CA HIS A 103 -0.71 -27.79 7.20
C HIS A 103 -1.50 -27.16 6.05
N GLY A 104 -1.51 -25.84 5.98
CA GLY A 104 -2.27 -25.11 4.98
C GLY A 104 -2.16 -23.59 5.12
N GLU A 105 -2.88 -22.89 4.27
CA GLU A 105 -2.94 -21.42 4.28
C GLU A 105 -4.03 -20.94 5.23
N LEU A 106 -3.69 -19.93 6.03
CA LEU A 106 -4.67 -19.15 6.76
C LEU A 106 -4.96 -17.87 5.96
N LEU A 107 -6.21 -17.71 5.54
CA LEU A 107 -6.66 -16.54 4.81
C LEU A 107 -7.21 -15.49 5.79
N PHE A 108 -6.78 -14.25 5.61
CA PHE A 108 -7.22 -13.12 6.39
C PHE A 108 -7.77 -12.05 5.45
N GLU A 109 -8.98 -11.59 5.72
CA GLU A 109 -9.63 -10.55 4.91
C GLU A 109 -9.02 -9.18 5.25
N PRO A 110 -8.44 -8.46 4.27
CA PRO A 110 -8.00 -7.09 4.48
C PRO A 110 -9.17 -6.11 4.41
N GLU A 111 -8.93 -4.87 4.81
CA GLU A 111 -9.93 -3.79 4.73
C GLU A 111 -9.41 -2.62 3.91
N LEU A 112 -10.20 -2.14 2.94
CA LEU A 112 -9.90 -0.88 2.25
C LEU A 112 -10.34 0.29 3.13
N VAL A 113 -9.38 1.08 3.61
CA VAL A 113 -9.61 2.30 4.38
C VAL A 113 -9.49 3.50 3.45
N VAL A 114 -10.64 4.03 3.02
CA VAL A 114 -10.70 5.20 2.12
C VAL A 114 -10.44 6.49 2.88
N ARG A 115 -9.51 7.31 2.37
CA ARG A 115 -9.14 8.62 2.91
C ARG A 115 -8.96 9.65 1.78
N GLY A 116 -8.09 10.65 1.99
CA GLY A 116 -7.95 11.83 1.14
C GLY A 116 -7.06 11.64 -0.10
N SER A 117 -6.33 10.53 -0.23
CA SER A 117 -5.41 10.33 -1.36
C SER A 117 -6.03 9.69 -2.61
N THR A 118 -7.35 9.49 -2.62
CA THR A 118 -8.07 8.91 -3.78
C THR A 118 -9.31 9.73 -4.13
N ALA A 119 -9.56 9.93 -5.43
CA ALA A 119 -10.74 10.59 -5.97
C ALA A 119 -11.05 10.07 -7.38
N GLN A 120 -12.21 10.43 -7.93
CA GLN A 120 -12.46 10.21 -9.36
C GLN A 120 -11.47 11.05 -10.20
N PRO A 121 -10.90 10.49 -11.28
CA PRO A 121 -10.07 11.29 -12.18
C PRO A 121 -10.93 12.38 -12.83
N SER A 122 -10.36 13.57 -13.01
CA SER A 122 -11.02 14.63 -13.78
C SER A 122 -11.30 14.12 -15.20
N ALA A 123 -12.52 14.35 -15.69
CA ALA A 123 -12.85 14.06 -17.08
C ALA A 123 -11.91 14.84 -18.01
N ALA A 124 -11.34 14.15 -19.00
CA ALA A 124 -10.49 14.73 -20.04
C ALA A 124 -11.28 15.67 -20.96
#